data_AF-A0A955JZA3-F1
#
_entry.id   AF-A0A955JZA3-F1
#
_cell.length_a   1.000
_cell.length_b   1.000
_cell.length_c   1.000
_cell.angle_alpha   90.00
_cell.angle_beta   90.00
_cell.angle_gamma   90.00
#
_symmetry.space_group_name_H-M   'P 1'
#
loop_
_entity.id
_entity.type
_entity.pdbx_description
1 polymer ?
#
loop_
_entity_poly.entity_id
_entity_poly.type
_entity_poly.pdbx_seq_one_letter_code
_entity_poly.pdbx_strand_id
1 'polypeptide(L)'
;MSKSESQVVALKTTLILGAVLLLALFWFVWVTVINSKQNIFESMLENSLLTTGVTKKTVQENPNGSLEQLAQAQFGSRNVVEVKTTITQGTEDNETKVITKTIATPHENYARYEEISVPSSTENQADFSEVLNEWGVQLSEEGGSGVFSEAVFGIVLFGNLTLDQQTEMINFINDKLVYVPNYDNVESKDVNGKSAYAYDVSINTKSYAELIKKYDEMLGLNLFESLNPDDYENTPAISVKLYVDKTSRQLLKVEYEDGRAEEFAGYGIQKEVDIPENPISRTELEAKLQEVLQ
;
A
#
# COMPACT_ATOMS: atom_id res chain seq x y z
N MET A 1 12.22 -9.25 -68.82
CA MET A 1 12.56 -7.87 -68.43
C MET A 1 13.35 -7.92 -67.13
N SER A 2 14.66 -7.66 -67.19
CA SER A 2 15.49 -7.51 -66.00
C SER A 2 15.20 -6.13 -65.38
N LYS A 3 14.84 -6.06 -64.10
CA LYS A 3 14.76 -4.76 -63.39
C LYS A 3 16.16 -4.16 -63.41
N SER A 4 16.30 -2.89 -63.82
CA SER A 4 17.60 -2.24 -63.82
C SER A 4 18.13 -2.17 -62.38
N GLU A 5 19.45 -2.31 -62.19
CA GLU A 5 20.08 -2.26 -60.87
C GLU A 5 19.69 -1.00 -60.09
N SER A 6 19.49 0.12 -60.78
CA SER A 6 19.00 1.38 -60.23
C SER A 6 17.62 1.25 -59.54
N GLN A 7 16.68 0.49 -60.12
CA GLN A 7 15.37 0.25 -59.50
C GLN A 7 15.48 -0.59 -58.23
N VAL A 8 16.41 -1.54 -58.20
CA VAL A 8 16.64 -2.38 -57.01
C VAL A 8 17.27 -1.55 -55.89
N VAL A 9 18.23 -0.68 -56.21
CA VAL A 9 18.85 0.23 -55.23
C VAL A 9 17.83 1.22 -54.68
N ALA A 10 17.04 1.89 -55.53
CA ALA A 10 16.02 2.85 -55.09
C ALA A 10 14.96 2.21 -54.17
N LEU A 11 14.52 0.98 -54.51
CA LEU A 11 13.58 0.23 -53.67
C LEU A 11 14.19 -0.09 -52.30
N LYS A 12 15.44 -0.58 -52.25
CA LYS A 12 16.15 -0.87 -50.99
C LYS A 12 16.31 0.39 -50.14
N THR A 13 16.74 1.50 -50.74
CA THR A 13 16.87 2.78 -50.03
C THR A 13 15.54 3.26 -49.47
N THR A 14 14.46 3.15 -50.25
CA THR A 14 13.11 3.53 -49.79
C THR A 14 12.65 2.66 -48.62
N LEU A 15 12.87 1.34 -48.69
CA LEU A 15 12.53 0.42 -47.60
C LEU A 15 13.33 0.71 -46.33
N ILE A 16 14.63 1.00 -46.45
CA ILE A 16 15.49 1.35 -45.30
C ILE A 16 15.03 2.67 -44.68
N LEU A 17 14.80 3.71 -45.48
CA LEU A 17 14.31 5.00 -44.97
C LEU A 17 12.94 4.87 -44.33
N GLY A 18 12.03 4.09 -44.93
CA GLY A 18 10.72 3.80 -44.35
C GLY A 18 10.83 3.09 -43.00
N ALA A 19 11.70 2.09 -42.89
CA ALA A 19 11.95 1.38 -41.63
C ALA A 19 12.54 2.30 -40.54
N VAL A 20 13.51 3.15 -40.90
CA VAL A 20 14.11 4.12 -39.97
C VAL A 20 13.07 5.13 -39.48
N LEU A 21 12.22 5.63 -40.36
CA LEU A 21 11.16 6.58 -39.99
C LEU A 21 10.11 5.94 -39.08
N LEU A 22 9.71 4.69 -39.34
CA LEU A 22 8.81 3.94 -38.46
C LEU A 22 9.43 3.71 -37.08
N LEU A 23 10.71 3.36 -37.00
CA LEU A 23 11.43 3.21 -35.73
C LEU A 23 11.52 4.53 -34.96
N ALA A 24 11.77 5.65 -35.66
CA ALA A 24 11.80 6.97 -35.04
C ALA A 24 10.42 7.39 -34.49
N LEU A 25 9.34 7.12 -35.24
CA LEU A 25 7.97 7.38 -34.78
C LEU A 25 7.60 6.49 -33.57
N PHE A 26 7.95 5.21 -33.63
CA PHE A 26 7.72 4.29 -32.52
C PHE A 26 8.48 4.74 -31.28
N TRP A 27 9.76 5.09 -31.41
CA TRP A 27 10.58 5.64 -30.33
C TRP A 27 9.99 6.93 -29.77
N PHE A 28 9.54 7.84 -30.63
CA PHE A 28 8.91 9.09 -30.21
C PHE A 28 7.64 8.85 -29.39
N VAL A 29 6.73 7.99 -29.87
CA VAL A 29 5.51 7.62 -29.13
C VAL A 29 5.86 6.91 -27.82
N TRP A 30 6.84 6.01 -27.83
CA TRP A 30 7.31 5.29 -26.65
C TRP A 30 7.81 6.24 -25.55
N VAL A 31 8.63 7.23 -25.92
CA VAL A 31 9.22 8.16 -24.95
C VAL A 31 8.23 9.23 -24.51
N THR A 32 7.45 9.80 -25.44
CA THR A 32 6.62 10.98 -25.15
C THR A 32 5.22 10.64 -24.66
N VAL A 33 4.65 9.52 -25.13
CA VAL A 33 3.32 9.08 -24.73
C VAL A 33 3.46 8.00 -23.68
N ILE A 34 4.04 6.84 -24.02
CA ILE A 34 4.00 5.68 -23.13
C ILE A 34 4.76 5.90 -21.82
N ASN A 35 5.90 6.60 -21.86
CA ASN A 35 6.73 6.88 -20.68
C ASN A 35 6.65 8.34 -20.21
N SER A 36 5.56 9.04 -20.52
CA SER A 36 5.31 10.34 -19.93
C SER A 36 5.16 10.20 -18.40
N LYS A 37 5.57 11.22 -17.65
CA LYS A 37 5.41 11.27 -16.19
C LYS A 37 3.94 11.08 -15.78
N GLN A 38 3.03 11.69 -16.54
CA GLN A 38 1.59 11.54 -16.34
C GLN A 38 1.13 10.09 -16.51
N ASN A 39 1.48 9.45 -17.62
CA ASN A 39 1.02 8.09 -17.91
C ASN A 39 1.62 7.07 -16.94
N ILE A 40 2.84 7.29 -16.44
CA ILE A 40 3.43 6.43 -15.40
C ILE A 40 2.65 6.57 -14.07
N PHE A 41 2.24 7.78 -13.71
CA PHE A 41 1.43 8.01 -12.51
C PHE A 41 0.03 7.37 -12.64
N GLU A 42 -0.66 7.61 -13.76
CA GLU A 42 -1.99 7.05 -14.03
C GLU A 42 -1.95 5.52 -14.07
N SER A 43 -0.97 4.93 -14.77
CA SER A 43 -0.77 3.48 -14.77
C SER A 43 -0.46 2.91 -13.38
N MET A 44 0.12 3.69 -12.46
CA MET A 44 0.32 3.23 -11.09
C MET A 44 -1.00 3.09 -10.35
N LEU A 45 -1.92 4.05 -10.51
CA LEU A 45 -3.26 3.94 -9.94
C LEU A 45 -4.01 2.74 -10.55
N GLU A 46 -3.95 2.60 -11.86
CA GLU A 46 -4.55 1.46 -12.59
C GLU A 46 -4.01 0.11 -12.08
N ASN A 47 -2.70 -0.02 -11.96
CA ASN A 47 -2.05 -1.25 -11.50
C ASN A 47 -2.38 -1.55 -10.03
N SER A 48 -2.47 -0.52 -9.18
CA SER A 48 -2.80 -0.68 -7.76
C SER A 48 -4.20 -1.28 -7.58
N LEU A 49 -5.16 -0.83 -8.38
CA LEU A 49 -6.55 -1.32 -8.38
C LEU A 49 -6.75 -2.71 -9.01
N LEU A 50 -5.72 -3.28 -9.67
CA LEU A 50 -5.73 -4.64 -10.21
C LEU A 50 -4.78 -5.59 -9.44
N THR A 51 -4.15 -5.11 -8.37
CA THR A 51 -3.18 -5.87 -7.59
C THR A 51 -3.89 -6.86 -6.65
N THR A 52 -3.60 -8.16 -6.78
CA THR A 52 -4.19 -9.20 -5.92
C THR A 52 -3.60 -9.26 -4.51
N GLY A 53 -2.49 -8.59 -4.25
CA GLY A 53 -1.88 -8.50 -2.93
C GLY A 53 -0.64 -7.62 -2.93
N VAL A 54 -0.34 -7.02 -1.78
CA VAL A 54 0.76 -6.08 -1.60
C VAL A 54 1.31 -6.17 -0.18
N THR A 55 2.61 -5.98 -0.03
CA THR A 55 3.27 -5.82 1.26
C THR A 55 3.55 -4.32 1.48
N LYS A 56 3.01 -3.77 2.56
CA LYS A 56 3.23 -2.41 3.05
C LYS A 56 4.10 -2.46 4.30
N LYS A 57 5.23 -1.77 4.28
CA LYS A 57 6.06 -1.51 5.46
C LYS A 57 5.84 -0.08 5.92
N THR A 58 5.40 0.11 7.15
CA THR A 58 5.30 1.44 7.77
C THR A 58 6.38 1.55 8.85
N VAL A 59 7.14 2.64 8.82
CA VAL A 59 8.13 2.95 9.86
C VAL A 59 7.79 4.32 10.43
N GLN A 60 7.72 4.39 11.76
CA GLN A 60 7.58 5.63 12.49
C GLN A 60 8.58 5.66 13.63
N GLU A 61 9.48 6.64 13.60
CA GLU A 61 10.44 6.90 14.66
C GLU A 61 9.95 8.04 15.53
N ASN A 62 9.97 7.84 16.84
CA ASN A 62 9.68 8.86 17.84
C ASN A 62 10.89 8.98 18.78
N PRO A 63 11.07 10.12 19.48
CA PRO A 63 12.21 10.30 20.40
C PRO A 63 12.33 9.23 21.50
N ASN A 64 11.24 8.54 21.83
CA ASN A 64 11.17 7.55 22.90
C ASN A 64 10.99 6.11 22.42
N GLY A 65 11.04 5.87 21.10
CA GLY A 65 10.82 4.54 20.55
C GLY A 65 10.54 4.51 19.06
N SER A 66 10.42 3.32 18.51
CA SER A 66 10.07 3.09 17.10
C SER A 66 8.88 2.14 16.98
N LEU A 67 8.12 2.35 15.92
CA LEU A 67 7.06 1.47 15.45
C LEU A 67 7.43 1.02 14.04
N GLU A 68 7.60 -0.28 13.86
CA GLU A 68 7.68 -0.90 12.55
C GLU A 68 6.46 -1.81 12.35
N GLN A 69 5.75 -1.61 11.25
CA GLN A 69 4.65 -2.48 10.84
C GLN A 69 4.94 -3.05 9.45
N LEU A 70 4.75 -4.35 9.29
CA LEU A 70 4.81 -5.04 8.02
C LEU A 70 3.46 -5.71 7.77
N ALA A 71 2.65 -5.10 6.91
CA ALA A 71 1.32 -5.57 6.55
C ALA A 71 1.36 -6.23 5.16
N GLN A 72 0.81 -7.43 5.03
CA GLN A 72 0.60 -8.12 3.78
C GLN A 72 -0.90 -8.23 3.53
N ALA A 73 -1.41 -7.41 2.61
CA ALA A 73 -2.80 -7.43 2.20
C ALA A 73 -2.99 -8.35 0.99
N GLN A 74 -4.09 -9.09 0.98
CA GLN A 74 -4.50 -9.94 -0.14
C GLN A 74 -5.96 -9.68 -0.48
N PHE A 75 -6.25 -9.66 -1.77
CA PHE A 75 -7.54 -9.26 -2.33
C PHE A 75 -8.08 -10.35 -3.26
N GLY A 76 -9.38 -10.63 -3.20
CA GLY A 76 -10.04 -11.59 -4.09
C GLY A 76 -11.08 -12.44 -3.37
N SER A 77 -10.94 -13.77 -3.43
CA SER A 77 -11.92 -14.69 -2.82
C SER A 77 -11.99 -14.57 -1.30
N ARG A 78 -10.88 -14.14 -0.66
CA ARG A 78 -10.81 -13.81 0.76
C ARG A 78 -9.98 -12.55 0.90
N ASN A 79 -10.59 -11.48 1.41
CA ASN A 79 -9.87 -10.28 1.78
C ASN A 79 -9.28 -10.49 3.17
N VAL A 80 -7.95 -10.52 3.26
CA VAL A 80 -7.24 -10.79 4.51
C VAL A 80 -5.96 -9.97 4.55
N VAL A 81 -5.60 -9.52 5.74
CA VAL A 81 -4.36 -8.81 6.01
C VAL A 81 -3.61 -9.55 7.12
N GLU A 82 -2.36 -9.89 6.88
CA GLU A 82 -1.44 -10.35 7.92
C GLU A 82 -0.52 -9.18 8.29
N VAL A 83 -0.52 -8.74 9.54
CA VAL A 83 0.32 -7.64 10.03
C VAL A 83 1.28 -8.15 11.09
N LYS A 84 2.55 -7.83 10.93
CA LYS A 84 3.55 -7.94 12.00
C LYS A 84 3.88 -6.56 12.51
N THR A 85 3.75 -6.33 13.81
CA THR A 85 4.06 -5.06 14.44
C THR A 85 5.20 -5.26 15.42
N THR A 86 6.22 -4.42 15.34
CA THR A 86 7.33 -4.34 16.30
C THR A 86 7.30 -2.97 16.93
N ILE A 87 7.11 -2.92 18.23
CA ILE A 87 7.20 -1.71 19.05
C ILE A 87 8.46 -1.82 19.88
N THR A 88 9.30 -0.81 19.78
CA THR A 88 10.50 -0.67 20.59
C THR A 88 10.40 0.64 21.37
N GLN A 89 10.64 0.61 22.69
CA GLN A 89 10.57 1.79 23.56
C GLN A 89 11.73 1.81 24.54
N GLY A 90 12.25 3.00 24.85
CA GLY A 90 13.36 3.19 25.81
C GLY A 90 14.71 3.46 25.15
N THR A 91 15.78 3.33 25.92
CA THR A 91 17.18 3.52 25.48
C THR A 91 17.84 2.17 25.22
N GLU A 92 18.98 2.16 24.53
CA GLU A 92 19.74 0.94 24.18
C GLU A 92 19.97 0.01 25.38
N ASP A 93 20.23 0.56 26.57
CA ASP A 93 20.46 -0.21 27.80
C ASP A 93 19.17 -0.61 28.57
N ASN A 94 17.99 -0.10 28.17
CA ASN A 94 16.73 -0.29 28.88
C ASN A 94 15.55 -0.33 27.88
N GLU A 95 15.70 -1.19 26.88
CA GLU A 95 14.76 -1.34 25.76
C GLU A 95 13.63 -2.30 26.11
N THR A 96 12.39 -1.85 25.95
CA THR A 96 11.20 -2.70 25.88
C THR A 96 10.88 -2.97 24.41
N LYS A 97 10.76 -4.25 24.05
CA LYS A 97 10.42 -4.68 22.69
C LYS A 97 9.22 -5.61 22.73
N VAL A 98 8.20 -5.29 21.95
CA VAL A 98 7.00 -6.11 21.79
C VAL A 98 6.80 -6.39 20.32
N ILE A 99 6.70 -7.67 19.96
CA ILE A 99 6.32 -8.12 18.63
C ILE A 99 4.93 -8.75 18.70
N THR A 100 4.00 -8.24 17.91
CA THR A 100 2.69 -8.84 17.70
C THR A 100 2.53 -9.32 16.27
N LYS A 101 1.74 -10.38 16.11
CA LYS A 101 1.24 -10.83 14.82
C LYS A 101 -0.26 -10.75 14.82
N THR A 102 -0.80 -10.21 13.74
CA THR A 102 -2.20 -9.94 13.56
C THR A 102 -2.68 -10.51 12.24
N ILE A 103 -3.85 -11.13 12.23
CA ILE A 103 -4.59 -11.52 11.03
C ILE A 103 -5.92 -10.79 11.09
N ALA A 104 -6.18 -9.92 10.12
CA ALA A 104 -7.40 -9.12 10.06
C ALA A 104 -8.19 -9.49 8.81
N THR A 105 -9.48 -9.73 9.00
CA THR A 105 -10.49 -9.79 7.94
C THR A 105 -11.31 -8.50 8.00
N PRO A 106 -12.24 -8.25 7.05
CA PRO A 106 -13.14 -7.10 7.15
C PRO A 106 -13.95 -7.07 8.46
N HIS A 107 -14.15 -8.23 9.10
CA HIS A 107 -15.04 -8.33 10.25
C HIS A 107 -14.38 -8.73 11.57
N GLU A 108 -13.19 -9.31 11.52
CA GLU A 108 -12.55 -9.94 12.67
C GLU A 108 -11.06 -9.62 12.69
N ASN A 109 -10.53 -9.43 13.89
CA ASN A 109 -9.13 -9.18 14.12
C ASN A 109 -8.59 -10.21 15.11
N TYR A 110 -7.64 -11.03 14.66
CA TYR A 110 -6.96 -12.02 15.47
C TYR A 110 -5.55 -11.51 15.76
N ALA A 111 -5.18 -11.36 17.03
CA ALA A 111 -3.86 -10.88 17.40
C ALA A 111 -3.21 -11.78 18.45
N ARG A 112 -1.89 -11.96 18.35
CA ARG A 112 -1.07 -12.67 19.35
C ARG A 112 0.24 -11.94 19.60
N TYR A 113 0.80 -12.16 20.78
CA TYR A 113 2.17 -11.77 21.08
C TYR A 113 3.14 -12.84 20.59
N GLU A 114 4.12 -12.46 19.75
CA GLU A 114 5.22 -13.34 19.33
C GLU A 114 6.43 -13.19 20.26
N GLU A 115 6.68 -11.98 20.76
CA GLU A 115 7.81 -11.66 21.63
C GLU A 115 7.42 -10.51 22.57
N ILE A 116 7.79 -10.62 23.84
CA ILE A 116 7.73 -9.55 24.82
C ILE A 116 9.07 -9.56 25.56
N SER A 117 9.82 -8.49 25.44
CA SER A 117 11.08 -8.25 26.16
C SER A 117 10.94 -6.95 26.91
N VAL A 118 11.03 -7.01 28.24
CA VAL A 118 11.04 -5.85 29.13
C VAL A 118 12.34 -5.85 29.91
N PRO A 119 12.99 -4.69 30.10
CA PRO A 119 14.21 -4.61 30.87
C PRO A 119 13.93 -4.89 32.35
N SER A 120 14.73 -5.78 32.96
CA SER A 120 14.49 -6.21 34.34
C SER A 120 15.02 -5.17 35.33
N SER A 121 14.13 -4.50 36.08
CA SER A 121 14.54 -3.61 37.17
C SER A 121 14.84 -4.34 38.49
N THR A 122 14.57 -5.64 38.58
CA THR A 122 14.69 -6.48 39.78
C THR A 122 15.15 -7.91 39.44
N GLU A 123 15.56 -8.70 40.45
CA GLU A 123 16.06 -10.09 40.30
C GLU A 123 15.08 -11.08 39.66
N ASN A 124 13.80 -10.73 39.50
CA ASN A 124 12.79 -11.56 38.85
C ASN A 124 12.31 -10.91 37.53
N GLN A 125 12.72 -11.50 36.41
CA GLN A 125 12.17 -11.19 35.09
C GLN A 125 10.77 -11.80 34.97
N ALA A 126 9.79 -11.02 34.50
CA ALA A 126 8.44 -11.52 34.24
C ALA A 126 8.47 -12.63 33.17
N ASP A 127 7.74 -13.72 33.41
CA ASP A 127 7.63 -14.86 32.48
C ASP A 127 6.36 -14.74 31.64
N PHE A 128 6.53 -14.38 30.36
CA PHE A 128 5.44 -14.23 29.40
C PHE A 128 5.05 -15.52 28.70
N SER A 129 5.61 -16.68 29.05
CA SER A 129 5.38 -17.95 28.34
C SER A 129 3.90 -18.33 28.22
N GLU A 130 3.06 -17.97 29.20
CA GLU A 130 1.62 -18.25 29.20
C GLU A 130 0.79 -17.36 28.25
N VAL A 131 1.34 -16.23 27.80
CA VAL A 131 0.65 -15.30 26.88
C VAL A 131 1.22 -15.32 25.47
N LEU A 132 2.45 -15.81 25.31
CA LEU A 132 3.08 -15.92 24.00
C LEU A 132 2.37 -16.94 23.13
N ASN A 133 2.15 -16.57 21.87
CA ASN A 133 1.48 -17.36 20.84
C ASN A 133 -0.01 -17.65 21.05
N GLU A 134 -0.62 -17.18 22.14
CA GLU A 134 -2.06 -17.24 22.34
C GLU A 134 -2.79 -16.23 21.45
N TRP A 135 -3.82 -16.69 20.73
CA TRP A 135 -4.60 -15.86 19.83
C TRP A 135 -5.80 -15.24 20.56
N GLY A 136 -5.86 -13.90 20.57
CA GLY A 136 -7.03 -13.14 20.95
C GLY A 136 -7.84 -12.72 19.73
N VAL A 137 -9.16 -12.85 19.76
CA VAL A 137 -10.07 -12.34 18.71
C VAL A 137 -10.83 -11.10 19.20
N GLN A 138 -11.03 -10.16 18.28
CA GLN A 138 -11.87 -8.98 18.42
C GLN A 138 -12.84 -8.93 17.24
N LEU A 139 -14.14 -8.82 17.53
CA LEU A 139 -15.20 -8.81 16.52
C LEU A 139 -15.49 -7.38 16.01
N SER A 140 -16.21 -7.26 14.88
CA SER A 140 -16.56 -5.96 14.28
C SER A 140 -17.22 -4.99 15.25
N GLU A 141 -18.14 -5.49 16.08
CA GLU A 141 -18.87 -4.70 17.08
C GLU A 141 -17.95 -4.10 18.15
N GLU A 142 -16.77 -4.68 18.33
CA GLU A 142 -15.73 -4.26 19.26
C GLU A 142 -14.62 -3.44 18.57
N GLY A 143 -14.73 -3.18 17.25
CA GLY A 143 -13.70 -2.50 16.46
C GLY A 143 -12.75 -3.42 15.68
N GLY A 144 -13.09 -4.70 15.52
CA GLY A 144 -12.27 -5.69 14.81
C GLY A 144 -11.97 -5.39 13.34
N SER A 145 -12.65 -4.44 12.70
CA SER A 145 -12.35 -4.02 11.32
C SER A 145 -11.18 -3.03 11.20
N GLY A 146 -10.69 -2.46 12.31
CA GLY A 146 -9.73 -1.35 12.29
C GLY A 146 -8.42 -1.67 11.59
N VAL A 147 -7.79 -2.80 11.94
CA VAL A 147 -6.49 -3.20 11.36
C VAL A 147 -6.60 -3.49 9.87
N PHE A 148 -7.67 -4.18 9.46
CA PHE A 148 -7.94 -4.43 8.05
C PHE A 148 -8.10 -3.10 7.30
N SER A 149 -8.89 -2.19 7.88
CA SER A 149 -9.17 -0.88 7.27
C SER A 149 -7.90 -0.05 7.09
N GLU A 150 -7.06 0.03 8.12
CA GLU A 150 -5.78 0.77 8.06
C GLU A 150 -4.80 0.19 7.04
N ALA A 151 -4.78 -1.14 6.90
CA ALA A 151 -3.90 -1.80 5.94
C ALA A 151 -4.35 -1.58 4.49
N VAL A 152 -5.66 -1.68 4.23
CA VAL A 152 -6.25 -1.67 2.88
C VAL A 152 -6.56 -0.26 2.38
N PHE A 153 -7.05 0.62 3.24
CA PHE A 153 -7.52 1.97 2.88
C PHE A 153 -6.46 3.03 3.18
N GLY A 154 -5.26 2.83 2.63
CA GLY A 154 -4.18 3.82 2.63
C GLY A 154 -4.35 4.86 1.53
N ILE A 155 -3.50 5.89 1.52
CA ILE A 155 -3.54 7.01 0.55
C ILE A 155 -3.70 6.55 -0.90
N VAL A 156 -3.05 5.46 -1.29
CA VAL A 156 -3.30 4.78 -2.57
C VAL A 156 -4.04 3.48 -2.30
N LEU A 157 -5.18 3.30 -2.98
CA LEU A 157 -6.02 2.11 -2.84
C LEU A 157 -5.45 0.95 -3.66
N PHE A 158 -5.40 -0.23 -3.03
CA PHE A 158 -5.01 -1.48 -3.65
C PHE A 158 -6.17 -2.46 -3.62
N GLY A 159 -6.38 -3.18 -4.72
CA GLY A 159 -7.47 -4.14 -4.84
C GLY A 159 -7.34 -5.05 -6.04
N ASN A 160 -8.17 -6.08 -6.07
CA ASN A 160 -8.34 -6.97 -7.22
C ASN A 160 -9.66 -6.67 -7.94
N LEU A 161 -9.81 -5.44 -8.42
CA LEU A 161 -11.02 -5.01 -9.11
C LEU A 161 -11.12 -5.66 -10.50
N THR A 162 -12.35 -5.81 -10.99
CA THR A 162 -12.57 -6.12 -12.40
C THR A 162 -12.15 -4.94 -13.28
N LEU A 163 -11.88 -5.17 -14.57
CA LEU A 163 -11.50 -4.08 -15.49
C LEU A 163 -12.56 -2.97 -15.58
N ASP A 164 -13.84 -3.31 -15.51
CA ASP A 164 -14.93 -2.33 -15.55
C ASP A 164 -14.94 -1.48 -14.27
N GLN A 165 -14.81 -2.10 -13.09
CA GLN A 165 -14.72 -1.40 -11.80
C GLN A 165 -13.45 -0.52 -11.73
N GLN A 166 -12.32 -1.03 -12.21
CA GLN A 166 -11.07 -0.29 -12.27
C GLN A 166 -11.22 0.94 -13.17
N THR A 167 -11.79 0.79 -14.36
CA THR A 167 -12.06 1.91 -15.30
C THR A 167 -12.98 2.94 -14.66
N GLU A 168 -14.06 2.49 -14.02
CA GLU A 168 -14.99 3.38 -13.30
C GLU A 168 -14.29 4.16 -12.18
N MET A 169 -13.42 3.50 -11.42
CA MET A 169 -12.67 4.11 -10.33
C MET A 169 -11.65 5.14 -10.83
N ILE A 170 -10.93 4.84 -11.91
CA ILE A 170 -9.97 5.78 -12.51
C ILE A 170 -10.67 7.01 -13.07
N ASN A 171 -11.81 6.82 -13.76
CA ASN A 171 -12.62 7.94 -14.22
C ASN A 171 -13.10 8.81 -13.05
N PHE A 172 -13.57 8.18 -11.97
CA PHE A 172 -13.98 8.89 -10.77
C PHE A 172 -12.82 9.69 -10.15
N ILE A 173 -11.64 9.08 -10.01
CA ILE A 173 -10.42 9.72 -9.50
C ILE A 173 -10.07 10.97 -10.31
N ASN A 174 -10.12 10.87 -11.64
CA ASN A 174 -9.78 11.94 -12.56
C ASN A 174 -10.84 13.06 -12.55
N ASP A 175 -12.12 12.70 -12.64
CA ASP A 175 -13.24 13.65 -12.67
C ASP A 175 -13.34 14.46 -11.37
N LYS A 176 -13.06 13.82 -10.24
CA LYS A 176 -13.11 14.44 -8.90
C LYS A 176 -11.79 15.05 -8.45
N LEU A 177 -10.74 14.96 -9.28
CA LEU A 177 -9.39 15.43 -8.96
C LEU A 177 -8.93 14.94 -7.59
N VAL A 178 -9.11 13.63 -7.31
CA VAL A 178 -8.77 13.07 -6.00
C VAL A 178 -7.28 13.23 -5.72
N TYR A 179 -6.44 12.92 -6.71
CA TYR A 179 -5.00 13.13 -6.68
C TYR A 179 -4.62 14.22 -7.68
N VAL A 180 -3.89 15.23 -7.21
CA VAL A 180 -3.38 16.33 -8.04
C VAL A 180 -1.84 16.32 -7.99
N PRO A 181 -1.18 15.50 -8.82
CA PRO A 181 0.28 15.44 -8.90
C PRO A 181 0.87 16.66 -9.62
N ASN A 182 2.00 17.17 -9.12
CA ASN A 182 2.80 18.19 -9.82
C ASN A 182 3.77 17.52 -10.82
N TYR A 183 3.45 17.57 -12.10
CA TYR A 183 4.25 16.95 -13.16
C TYR A 183 5.52 17.75 -13.55
N ASP A 184 5.53 19.05 -13.29
CA ASP A 184 6.63 19.95 -13.66
C ASP A 184 7.88 19.67 -12.82
N ASN A 185 7.68 19.34 -11.54
CA ASN A 185 8.76 19.15 -10.57
C ASN A 185 9.09 17.69 -10.25
N VAL A 186 8.70 16.75 -11.13
CA VAL A 186 8.97 15.32 -10.90
C VAL A 186 10.48 15.02 -10.99
N GLU A 187 11.02 14.50 -9.89
CA GLU A 187 12.42 14.10 -9.77
C GLU A 187 12.62 12.61 -10.04
N SER A 188 13.79 12.25 -10.58
CA SER A 188 14.23 10.86 -10.64
C SER A 188 14.98 10.50 -9.34
N LYS A 189 14.58 9.42 -8.67
CA LYS A 189 15.24 8.91 -7.46
C LYS A 189 15.54 7.42 -7.58
N ASP A 190 16.50 6.96 -6.80
CA ASP A 190 16.66 5.53 -6.53
C ASP A 190 15.91 5.19 -5.24
N VAL A 191 15.05 4.19 -5.29
CA VAL A 191 14.32 3.67 -4.12
C VAL A 191 14.56 2.18 -4.07
N ASN A 192 15.38 1.72 -3.12
CA ASN A 192 15.72 0.32 -2.94
C ASN A 192 16.28 -0.34 -4.23
N GLY A 193 17.14 0.37 -4.97
CA GLY A 193 17.76 -0.10 -6.22
C GLY A 193 16.86 0.00 -7.46
N LYS A 194 15.70 0.66 -7.35
CA LYS A 194 14.77 0.89 -8.46
C LYS A 194 14.76 2.36 -8.86
N SER A 195 14.74 2.63 -10.17
CA SER A 195 14.58 4.00 -10.68
C SER A 195 13.12 4.42 -10.61
N ALA A 196 12.85 5.40 -9.76
CA ALA A 196 11.51 5.92 -9.49
C ALA A 196 11.37 7.39 -9.94
N TYR A 197 10.13 7.79 -10.20
CA TYR A 197 9.72 9.19 -10.22
C TYR A 197 9.09 9.56 -8.88
N ALA A 198 9.54 10.67 -8.29
CA ALA A 198 8.95 11.25 -7.08
C ALA A 198 8.00 12.38 -7.48
N TYR A 199 6.72 12.23 -7.14
CA TYR A 199 5.65 13.19 -7.41
C TYR A 199 5.25 13.86 -6.10
N ASP A 200 5.21 15.19 -6.07
CA ASP A 200 4.48 15.92 -5.04
C ASP A 200 2.99 15.88 -5.40
N VAL A 201 2.17 15.32 -4.52
CA VAL A 201 0.75 15.07 -4.77
C VAL A 201 -0.09 15.74 -3.69
N SER A 202 -1.06 16.55 -4.12
CA SER A 202 -2.09 17.10 -3.25
C SER A 202 -3.36 16.25 -3.37
N ILE A 203 -3.91 15.83 -2.23
CA ILE A 203 -5.07 14.94 -2.18
C ILE A 203 -6.26 15.70 -1.63
N ASN A 204 -7.32 15.79 -2.43
CA ASN A 204 -8.56 16.43 -2.01
C ASN A 204 -9.29 15.51 -1.01
N THR A 205 -9.42 15.95 0.24
CA THR A 205 -9.94 15.13 1.35
C THR A 205 -11.41 14.74 1.18
N LYS A 206 -12.27 15.65 0.71
CA LYS A 206 -13.66 15.33 0.39
C LYS A 206 -13.77 14.34 -0.76
N SER A 207 -13.11 14.59 -1.89
CA SER A 207 -13.12 13.68 -3.04
C SER A 207 -12.53 12.32 -2.68
N TYR A 208 -11.51 12.28 -1.81
CA TYR A 208 -10.92 11.05 -1.31
C TYR A 208 -11.87 10.30 -0.38
N ALA A 209 -12.61 10.98 0.51
CA ALA A 209 -13.66 10.33 1.30
C ALA A 209 -14.76 9.71 0.40
N GLU A 210 -15.16 10.40 -0.67
CA GLU A 210 -16.08 9.83 -1.67
C GLU A 210 -15.47 8.61 -2.37
N LEU A 211 -14.16 8.66 -2.70
CA LEU A 211 -13.42 7.53 -3.28
C LEU A 211 -13.44 6.31 -2.37
N ILE A 212 -13.16 6.50 -1.07
CA ILE A 212 -13.16 5.41 -0.07
C ILE A 212 -14.52 4.72 0.00
N LYS A 213 -15.62 5.48 0.07
CA LYS A 213 -16.98 4.89 0.09
C LYS A 213 -17.26 4.08 -1.17
N LYS A 214 -16.95 4.66 -2.34
CA LYS A 214 -17.17 3.99 -3.62
C LYS A 214 -16.36 2.69 -3.70
N TYR A 215 -15.13 2.71 -3.22
CA TYR A 215 -14.25 1.54 -3.19
C TYR A 215 -14.77 0.46 -2.23
N ASP A 216 -15.17 0.84 -1.03
CA ASP A 216 -15.78 -0.03 -0.02
C ASP A 216 -17.05 -0.73 -0.52
N GLU A 217 -17.92 0.02 -1.21
CA GLU A 217 -19.12 -0.51 -1.87
C GLU A 217 -18.77 -1.53 -2.98
N MET A 218 -17.75 -1.23 -3.81
CA MET A 218 -17.30 -2.14 -4.88
C MET A 218 -16.71 -3.45 -4.34
N LEU A 219 -16.10 -3.41 -3.16
CA LEU A 219 -15.61 -4.60 -2.47
C LEU A 219 -16.71 -5.34 -1.69
N GLY A 220 -17.88 -4.73 -1.53
CA GLY A 220 -19.01 -5.30 -0.77
C GLY A 220 -18.75 -5.40 0.73
N LEU A 221 -17.92 -4.51 1.29
CA LEU A 221 -17.49 -4.59 2.69
C LEU A 221 -18.35 -3.75 3.65
N ASN A 222 -18.91 -2.63 3.17
CA ASN A 222 -19.76 -1.71 3.94
C ASN A 222 -19.12 -1.20 5.24
N LEU A 223 -17.79 -1.06 5.28
CA LEU A 223 -17.05 -0.58 6.46
C LEU A 223 -17.23 0.93 6.67
N PHE A 224 -17.56 1.67 5.61
CA PHE A 224 -17.62 3.13 5.62
C PHE A 224 -19.01 3.68 5.32
N GLU A 225 -20.08 2.93 5.62
CA GLU A 225 -21.47 3.40 5.45
C GLU A 225 -21.71 4.74 6.18
N SER A 226 -21.15 4.87 7.40
CA SER A 226 -21.28 6.05 8.26
C SER A 226 -20.36 7.22 7.87
N LEU A 227 -19.37 7.00 6.98
CA LEU A 227 -18.50 8.07 6.50
C LEU A 227 -19.35 9.07 5.71
N ASN A 228 -19.34 10.35 6.11
CA ASN A 228 -19.98 11.42 5.36
C ASN A 228 -18.94 12.32 4.70
N PRO A 229 -18.79 12.29 3.36
CA PRO A 229 -17.79 13.13 2.67
C PRO A 229 -17.99 14.63 2.87
N ASP A 230 -19.20 15.08 3.15
CA ASP A 230 -19.49 16.51 3.40
C ASP A 230 -18.84 17.03 4.68
N ASP A 231 -18.53 16.15 5.63
CA ASP A 231 -17.80 16.53 6.86
C ASP A 231 -16.37 17.01 6.55
N TYR A 232 -15.87 16.75 5.33
CA TYR A 232 -14.52 17.10 4.89
C TYR A 232 -14.47 18.29 3.93
N GLU A 233 -15.58 18.98 3.66
CA GLU A 233 -15.65 20.06 2.67
C GLU A 233 -14.62 21.19 2.90
N ASN A 234 -14.34 21.49 4.17
CA ASN A 234 -13.39 22.55 4.56
C ASN A 234 -12.05 22.00 5.08
N THR A 235 -11.82 20.70 4.94
CA THR A 235 -10.58 20.07 5.40
C THR A 235 -9.47 20.34 4.37
N PRO A 236 -8.30 20.87 4.79
CA PRO A 236 -7.18 21.09 3.88
C PRO A 236 -6.79 19.83 3.11
N ALA A 237 -6.28 20.00 1.91
CA ALA A 237 -5.73 18.89 1.13
C ALA A 237 -4.55 18.26 1.86
N ILE A 238 -4.39 16.95 1.72
CA ILE A 238 -3.24 16.22 2.27
C ILE A 238 -2.12 16.27 1.23
N SER A 239 -0.94 16.72 1.64
CA SER A 239 0.26 16.73 0.80
C SER A 239 1.10 15.49 1.09
N VAL A 240 1.46 14.75 0.05
CA VAL A 240 2.35 13.58 0.14
C VAL A 240 3.34 13.57 -1.03
N LYS A 241 4.42 12.82 -0.87
CA LYS A 241 5.33 12.50 -1.98
C LYS A 241 5.17 11.03 -2.35
N LEU A 242 4.74 10.76 -3.58
CA LEU A 242 4.57 9.40 -4.12
C LEU A 242 5.76 9.03 -4.99
N TYR A 243 6.36 7.87 -4.74
CA TYR A 243 7.47 7.33 -5.52
C TYR A 243 6.97 6.18 -6.38
N VAL A 244 7.00 6.35 -7.69
CA VAL A 244 6.50 5.36 -8.66
C VAL A 244 7.65 4.81 -9.49
N ASP A 245 7.77 3.49 -9.54
CA ASP A 245 8.77 2.81 -10.38
C ASP A 245 8.54 3.11 -11.86
N LYS A 246 9.59 3.53 -12.58
CA LYS A 246 9.44 3.93 -13.99
C LYS A 246 9.12 2.78 -14.94
N THR A 247 9.43 1.54 -14.54
CA THR A 247 9.37 0.37 -15.43
C THR A 247 8.10 -0.44 -15.17
N SER A 248 7.96 -0.92 -13.94
CA SER A 248 6.81 -1.70 -13.46
C SER A 248 5.58 -0.84 -13.20
N ARG A 249 5.74 0.49 -13.09
CA ARG A 249 4.65 1.43 -12.78
C ARG A 249 3.91 1.03 -11.51
N GLN A 250 4.67 0.57 -10.52
CA GLN A 250 4.18 0.24 -9.19
C GLN A 250 4.52 1.37 -8.24
N LEU A 251 3.67 1.59 -7.24
CA LEU A 251 4.04 2.44 -6.11
C LEU A 251 5.22 1.79 -5.37
N LEU A 252 6.16 2.58 -4.89
CA LEU A 252 7.29 2.07 -4.12
C LEU A 252 7.30 2.66 -2.73
N LYS A 253 6.92 3.93 -2.60
CA LYS A 253 6.95 4.66 -1.34
C LYS A 253 5.92 5.79 -1.32
N VAL A 254 5.36 6.06 -0.15
CA VAL A 254 4.64 7.28 0.21
C VAL A 254 5.42 7.94 1.34
N GLU A 255 5.75 9.22 1.20
CA GLU A 255 6.30 10.03 2.30
C GLU A 255 5.29 11.11 2.69
N TYR A 256 5.07 11.24 3.99
CA TYR A 256 4.17 12.23 4.59
C TYR A 256 4.97 13.41 5.16
N GLU A 257 4.33 14.57 5.31
CA GLU A 257 4.98 15.77 5.87
C GLU A 257 5.42 15.60 7.34
N ASP A 258 4.79 14.69 8.08
CA ASP A 258 5.10 14.39 9.49
C ASP A 258 6.31 13.44 9.66
N GLY A 259 6.96 13.05 8.56
CA GLY A 259 8.11 12.15 8.56
C GLY A 259 7.74 10.66 8.52
N ARG A 260 6.46 10.31 8.58
CA ARG A 260 6.02 8.92 8.34
C ARG A 260 6.33 8.52 6.89
N ALA A 261 6.72 7.26 6.70
CA ALA A 261 6.88 6.68 5.38
C ALA A 261 6.22 5.29 5.31
N GLU A 262 5.62 5.02 4.16
CA GLU A 262 5.10 3.70 3.80
C GLU A 262 5.86 3.20 2.57
N GLU A 263 6.46 2.03 2.64
CA GLU A 263 7.14 1.36 1.53
C GLU A 263 6.33 0.17 1.04
N PHE A 264 6.30 -0.04 -0.28
CA PHE A 264 5.47 -1.05 -0.91
C PHE A 264 6.31 -2.04 -1.72
N ALA A 265 6.02 -3.32 -1.56
CA ALA A 265 6.68 -4.44 -2.22
C ALA A 265 5.74 -5.63 -2.35
N GLY A 266 6.25 -6.77 -2.84
CA GLY A 266 5.48 -8.02 -2.85
C GLY A 266 4.22 -8.00 -3.71
N TYR A 267 4.19 -7.18 -4.76
CA TYR A 267 3.05 -7.05 -5.67
C TYR A 267 2.60 -8.39 -6.26
N GLY A 268 1.30 -8.69 -6.13
CA GLY A 268 0.68 -9.93 -6.59
C GLY A 268 0.84 -11.12 -5.64
N ILE A 269 1.38 -10.92 -4.43
CA ILE A 269 1.54 -12.02 -3.48
C ILE A 269 0.18 -12.58 -3.04
N GLN A 270 0.06 -13.91 -3.08
CA GLN A 270 -1.06 -14.65 -2.52
C GLN A 270 -0.46 -15.73 -1.62
N LYS A 271 -0.90 -15.76 -0.37
CA LYS A 271 -0.42 -16.68 0.65
C LYS A 271 -1.63 -17.19 1.42
N GLU A 272 -1.71 -18.49 1.59
CA GLU A 272 -2.72 -19.09 2.47
C GLU A 272 -2.53 -18.55 3.89
N VAL A 273 -3.60 -17.99 4.45
CA VAL A 273 -3.63 -17.48 5.82
C VAL A 273 -4.57 -18.35 6.63
N ASP A 274 -3.99 -19.08 7.58
CA ASP A 274 -4.72 -19.92 8.51
C ASP A 274 -5.36 -19.05 9.59
N ILE A 275 -6.69 -19.06 9.65
CA ILE A 275 -7.44 -18.38 10.71
C ILE A 275 -7.38 -19.28 11.97
N PRO A 276 -7.05 -18.73 13.15
CA PRO A 276 -7.04 -19.51 14.39
C PRO A 276 -8.41 -20.13 14.67
N GLU A 277 -8.44 -21.43 14.95
CA GLU A 277 -9.72 -22.16 15.19
C GLU A 277 -10.30 -21.93 16.60
N ASN A 278 -9.44 -21.69 17.60
CA ASN A 278 -9.85 -21.57 19.00
C ASN A 278 -9.21 -20.33 19.68
N PRO A 279 -9.45 -19.12 19.18
CA PRO A 279 -8.97 -17.92 19.84
C PRO A 279 -9.73 -17.68 21.15
N ILE A 280 -9.04 -17.13 22.15
CA ILE A 280 -9.67 -16.51 23.32
C ILE A 280 -10.16 -15.10 22.98
N SER A 281 -10.98 -14.49 23.83
CA SER A 281 -11.35 -13.09 23.62
C SER A 281 -10.12 -12.17 23.78
N ARG A 282 -10.11 -11.04 23.07
CA ARG A 282 -9.05 -10.03 23.23
C ARG A 282 -8.93 -9.56 24.69
N THR A 283 -10.06 -9.38 25.38
CA THR A 283 -10.10 -9.02 26.81
C THR A 283 -9.46 -10.07 27.70
N GLU A 284 -9.67 -11.36 27.43
CA GLU A 284 -9.03 -12.44 28.19
C GLU A 284 -7.52 -12.46 27.95
N LEU A 285 -7.07 -12.27 26.71
CA LEU A 285 -5.64 -12.19 26.39
C LEU A 285 -4.97 -11.01 27.13
N GLU A 286 -5.63 -9.87 27.19
CA GLU A 286 -5.16 -8.68 27.92
C GLU A 286 -5.14 -8.89 29.44
N ALA A 287 -6.14 -9.59 29.99
CA ALA A 287 -6.17 -9.97 31.40
C ALA A 287 -4.99 -10.87 31.77
N LYS A 288 -4.70 -11.91 30.97
CA LYS A 288 -3.53 -12.78 31.20
C LYS A 288 -2.21 -12.00 31.15
N LEU A 289 -2.08 -11.05 30.22
CA LEU A 289 -0.89 -10.19 30.15
C LEU A 289 -0.73 -9.33 31.41
N GLN A 290 -1.81 -8.78 31.94
CA GLN A 290 -1.77 -7.99 33.17
C GLN A 290 -1.41 -8.82 34.40
N GLU A 291 -1.83 -10.08 34.47
CA GLU A 291 -1.46 -10.99 35.57
C GLU A 291 0.04 -11.28 35.60
N VAL A 292 0.69 -11.44 34.44
CA VAL A 292 2.15 -11.63 34.33
C VAL A 292 2.95 -10.39 34.76
N LEU A 293 2.35 -9.20 34.64
CA LEU A 293 2.99 -7.93 34.97
C LEU A 293 2.89 -7.53 36.46
N GLN A 294 2.08 -8.23 37.25
CA GLN A 294 1.89 -7.97 38.69
C GLN A 294 2.90 -8.73 39.56
#